data_AF-A0A7S3ZRZ1-F1
#
_entry.id   AF-A0A7S3ZRZ1-F1
#
_cell.length_a   1.000
_cell.length_b   1.000
_cell.length_c   1.000
_cell.angle_alpha   90.00
_cell.angle_beta   90.00
_cell.angle_gamma   90.00
#
_symmetry.space_group_name_H-M   'P 1'
#
loop_
_entity.id
_entity.type
_entity.pdbx_description
1 polymer ?
#
loop_
_entity_poly.entity_id
_entity_poly.type
_entity_poly.pdbx_seq_one_letter_code
_entity_poly.pdbx_strand_id
1 'polypeptide(L)'
;MGDKRSGARPRQPSQGGCLVVAALVLMAFLYANNPAVQDADDGIALRLARVAELDVELQGHAALRDAARSDVELARAQAEHIEAPPEPPPPPRQQRREVLTTKPESQKDYRGYTFWSSDFHISPIADLKDLFAPMGMRIIDESLSGHCHLKKTCSRNLKVITKQNGITLGQCPNQLRRKFFEAYVNDARMRSVDAFLCHHAAGLCEAFMPFNKSLIVVASTRYEIGRHDPRRWKAWNANLKAIAAHPRNVVAANNRYDAEYVKYFTGLSHVPVLPNYCGYTGVTYNPTRRQILIGPGRGVKDHFVQQLDSAARNKRFQGQQLQFKRIRDLYPHFEYSDLAAHPCIVLIPYQVSLMSIFEYYRMGIPMWAPSPELLAQWQLKYRVMSERTWDLVRKKRPTRGSPLPRAPGASHRHDPNDEFDIKAIAFWIKYADFYEWPHISTFTSFDDLVQQLTAPSLDLRGMSQKVIAYNEEMVRDLKSEWRSIFAKMFRGLQPAASEPREQKRNYDEALLAKYGARQSDRCVGDAFDGAASDWLVRP
;
A
#
# COMPACT_ATOMS: atom_id res chain seq x y z
N MET A 1 -26.85 12.65 -56.41
CA MET A 1 -28.06 11.80 -56.34
C MET A 1 -27.61 10.34 -56.36
N GLY A 2 -28.06 9.54 -55.39
CA GLY A 2 -27.93 8.07 -55.41
C GLY A 2 -26.84 7.47 -54.52
N ASP A 3 -26.97 7.66 -53.20
CA ASP A 3 -26.12 7.07 -52.16
C ASP A 3 -26.58 5.63 -51.83
N LYS A 4 -25.70 4.63 -52.01
CA LYS A 4 -25.97 3.21 -51.70
C LYS A 4 -25.52 2.91 -50.28
N ARG A 5 -26.47 2.95 -49.34
CA ARG A 5 -26.31 2.46 -47.97
C ARG A 5 -26.15 0.94 -47.94
N SER A 6 -24.98 0.48 -47.47
CA SER A 6 -24.76 -0.91 -47.05
C SER A 6 -25.44 -1.15 -45.70
N GLY A 7 -26.58 -1.84 -45.71
CA GLY A 7 -27.27 -2.27 -44.50
C GLY A 7 -26.49 -3.37 -43.77
N ALA A 8 -26.02 -3.08 -42.57
CA ALA A 8 -25.53 -4.08 -41.62
C ALA A 8 -26.70 -4.98 -41.18
N ARG A 9 -26.59 -6.29 -41.40
CA ARG A 9 -27.56 -7.27 -40.88
C ARG A 9 -27.42 -7.34 -39.35
N PRO A 10 -28.53 -7.36 -38.59
CA PRO A 10 -28.47 -7.61 -37.16
C PRO A 10 -27.95 -9.03 -36.91
N ARG A 11 -26.97 -9.16 -35.99
CA ARG A 11 -26.52 -10.46 -35.50
C ARG A 11 -27.69 -11.13 -34.77
N GLN A 12 -28.13 -12.28 -35.25
CA GLN A 12 -29.06 -13.13 -34.52
C GLN A 12 -28.42 -13.58 -33.19
N PRO A 13 -29.15 -13.54 -32.07
CA PRO A 13 -28.66 -14.08 -30.81
C PRO A 13 -28.42 -15.59 -30.94
N SER A 14 -27.32 -16.07 -30.37
CA SER A 14 -26.94 -17.49 -30.39
C SER A 14 -28.02 -18.33 -29.72
N GLN A 15 -28.65 -19.23 -30.47
CA GLN A 15 -29.75 -20.10 -30.01
C GLN A 15 -29.36 -21.12 -28.91
N GLY A 16 -28.09 -21.18 -28.49
CA GLY A 16 -27.61 -22.14 -27.49
C GLY A 16 -28.11 -21.88 -26.06
N GLY A 17 -28.41 -20.63 -25.69
CA GLY A 17 -28.87 -20.29 -24.33
C GLY A 17 -30.31 -20.68 -24.05
N CYS A 18 -31.21 -20.52 -25.02
CA CYS A 18 -32.63 -20.82 -24.86
C CYS A 18 -32.91 -22.33 -24.74
N LEU A 19 -32.11 -23.19 -25.36
CA LEU A 19 -32.29 -24.64 -25.30
C LEU A 19 -31.98 -25.21 -23.90
N VAL A 20 -30.99 -24.67 -23.20
CA VAL A 20 -30.63 -25.11 -21.85
C VAL A 20 -31.68 -24.65 -20.84
N VAL A 21 -32.17 -23.41 -20.95
CA VAL A 21 -33.24 -22.90 -20.08
C VAL A 21 -34.56 -23.64 -20.32
N ALA A 22 -34.92 -23.91 -21.58
CA ALA A 22 -36.11 -24.71 -21.91
C ALA A 22 -36.01 -26.14 -21.37
N ALA A 23 -34.84 -26.78 -21.45
CA ALA A 23 -34.62 -28.12 -20.90
C ALA A 23 -34.69 -28.14 -19.37
N LEU A 24 -34.16 -27.12 -18.68
CA LEU A 24 -34.21 -27.00 -17.22
C LEU A 24 -35.63 -26.69 -16.71
N VAL A 25 -36.39 -25.85 -17.43
CA VAL A 25 -37.81 -25.58 -17.12
C VAL A 25 -38.65 -26.84 -17.33
N LEU A 26 -38.42 -27.59 -18.41
CA LEU A 26 -39.10 -28.86 -18.67
C LEU A 26 -38.77 -29.90 -17.59
N MET A 27 -37.50 -30.00 -17.18
CA MET A 27 -37.07 -30.88 -16.08
C MET A 27 -37.69 -30.50 -14.74
N ALA A 28 -37.75 -29.21 -14.41
CA ALA A 28 -38.41 -28.73 -13.19
C ALA A 28 -39.93 -29.00 -13.22
N PHE A 29 -40.57 -28.85 -14.38
CA PHE A 29 -42.00 -29.14 -14.56
C PHE A 29 -42.32 -30.63 -14.46
N LEU A 30 -41.43 -31.50 -14.96
CA LEU A 30 -41.52 -32.95 -14.82
C LEU A 30 -41.27 -33.40 -13.36
N TYR A 31 -40.37 -32.72 -12.64
CA TYR A 31 -40.07 -33.00 -11.23
C TYR A 31 -41.23 -32.59 -10.31
N ALA A 32 -41.86 -31.44 -10.56
CA ALA A 32 -42.96 -30.92 -9.73
C ALA A 32 -44.27 -31.73 -9.83
N ASN A 33 -44.44 -32.54 -10.88
CA ASN A 33 -45.68 -33.28 -11.15
C ASN A 33 -45.55 -34.81 -10.95
N ASN A 34 -44.44 -35.30 -10.39
CA ASN A 34 -44.25 -36.72 -10.11
C ASN A 34 -44.17 -37.00 -8.59
N PRO A 35 -45.25 -37.47 -7.96
CA PRO A 35 -45.31 -37.68 -6.51
C PRO A 35 -44.36 -38.78 -5.99
N ALA A 36 -43.83 -39.65 -6.87
CA ALA A 36 -42.84 -40.67 -6.48
C ALA A 36 -41.42 -40.11 -6.27
N VAL A 37 -41.17 -38.84 -6.64
CA VAL A 37 -39.86 -38.19 -6.57
C VAL A 37 -39.78 -37.17 -5.42
N GLN A 38 -40.91 -36.86 -4.77
CA GLN A 38 -40.96 -35.89 -3.67
C GLN A 38 -40.37 -36.42 -2.34
N ASP A 39 -40.27 -37.74 -2.17
CA ASP A 39 -39.67 -38.37 -0.97
C ASP A 39 -38.17 -38.71 -1.14
N ALA A 40 -37.54 -38.32 -2.25
CA ALA A 40 -36.11 -38.50 -2.47
C ALA A 40 -35.45 -37.20 -2.98
N ASP A 41 -34.62 -36.64 -2.10
CA ASP A 41 -33.45 -35.82 -2.43
C ASP A 41 -33.65 -34.28 -2.53
N ASP A 42 -33.67 -33.62 -1.37
CA ASP A 42 -33.45 -32.18 -1.17
C ASP A 42 -32.18 -31.65 -1.88
N GLY A 43 -31.23 -32.53 -2.24
CA GLY A 43 -30.00 -32.18 -2.91
C GLY A 43 -30.17 -31.67 -4.35
N ILE A 44 -31.24 -32.06 -5.06
CA ILE A 44 -31.46 -31.68 -6.47
C ILE A 44 -32.03 -30.26 -6.57
N ALA A 45 -33.01 -29.92 -5.73
CA ALA A 45 -33.57 -28.57 -5.66
C ALA A 45 -32.50 -27.54 -5.29
N LEU A 46 -31.61 -27.87 -4.34
CA LEU A 46 -30.49 -27.02 -3.94
C LEU A 46 -29.47 -26.80 -5.07
N ARG A 47 -29.22 -27.83 -5.90
CA ARG A 47 -28.32 -27.74 -7.05
C ARG A 47 -28.91 -26.90 -8.19
N LEU A 48 -30.22 -27.00 -8.44
CA LEU A 48 -30.91 -26.21 -9.45
C LEU A 48 -31.00 -24.73 -9.05
N ALA A 49 -31.28 -24.43 -7.78
CA ALA A 49 -31.23 -23.06 -7.25
C ALA A 49 -29.83 -22.44 -7.42
N ARG A 50 -28.78 -23.24 -7.18
CA ARG A 50 -27.39 -22.80 -7.35
C ARG A 50 -26.99 -22.57 -8.82
N VAL A 51 -27.56 -23.33 -9.76
CA VAL A 51 -27.36 -23.09 -11.20
C VAL A 51 -28.04 -21.80 -11.65
N ALA A 52 -29.23 -21.48 -11.13
CA ALA A 52 -29.91 -20.21 -11.40
C ALA A 52 -29.15 -18.99 -10.83
N GLU A 53 -28.60 -19.10 -9.61
CA GLU A 53 -27.72 -18.07 -9.04
C GLU A 53 -26.46 -17.85 -9.88
N LEU A 54 -25.83 -18.94 -10.35
CA LEU A 54 -24.65 -18.86 -11.22
C LEU A 54 -24.95 -18.20 -12.57
N ASP A 55 -26.14 -18.38 -13.14
CA ASP A 55 -26.53 -17.73 -14.40
C ASP A 55 -26.78 -16.23 -14.21
N VAL A 56 -27.40 -15.82 -13.09
CA VAL A 56 -27.54 -14.41 -12.72
C VAL A 56 -26.18 -13.75 -12.48
N GLU A 57 -25.23 -14.44 -11.84
CA GLU A 57 -23.84 -13.98 -11.70
C GLU A 57 -23.13 -13.87 -13.05
N LEU A 58 -23.29 -14.85 -13.95
CA LEU A 58 -22.72 -14.85 -15.30
C LEU A 58 -23.26 -13.70 -16.16
N GLN A 59 -24.56 -13.43 -16.10
CA GLN A 59 -25.20 -12.32 -16.80
C GLN A 59 -24.77 -10.96 -16.22
N GLY A 60 -24.66 -10.85 -14.89
CA GLY A 60 -24.09 -9.68 -14.23
C GLY A 60 -22.63 -9.42 -14.64
N HIS A 61 -21.83 -10.47 -14.79
CA HIS A 61 -20.45 -10.39 -15.27
C HIS A 61 -20.36 -10.00 -16.75
N ALA A 62 -21.30 -10.43 -17.59
CA ALA A 62 -21.37 -10.02 -19.00
C ALA A 62 -21.72 -8.54 -19.15
N ALA A 63 -22.73 -8.04 -18.42
CA ALA A 63 -23.10 -6.63 -18.42
C ALA A 63 -21.97 -5.72 -17.88
N LEU A 64 -21.25 -6.17 -16.85
CA LEU A 64 -20.05 -5.47 -16.35
C LEU A 64 -18.91 -5.46 -17.37
N ARG A 65 -18.75 -6.52 -18.18
CA ARG A 65 -17.74 -6.57 -19.25
C ARG A 65 -18.08 -5.61 -20.39
N ASP A 66 -19.35 -5.52 -20.79
CA ASP A 66 -19.77 -4.62 -21.87
C ASP A 66 -19.71 -3.15 -21.44
N ALA A 67 -20.12 -2.84 -20.20
CA ALA A 67 -19.94 -1.50 -19.63
C ALA A 67 -18.45 -1.13 -19.53
N ALA A 68 -17.60 -2.06 -19.05
CA ALA A 68 -16.16 -1.84 -18.99
C ALA A 68 -15.54 -1.67 -20.39
N ARG A 69 -16.08 -2.32 -21.42
CA ARG A 69 -15.59 -2.17 -22.80
C ARG A 69 -15.92 -0.79 -23.37
N SER A 70 -17.14 -0.31 -23.16
CA SER A 70 -17.57 1.05 -23.52
C SER A 70 -16.74 2.11 -22.79
N ASP A 71 -16.53 1.94 -21.48
CA ASP A 71 -15.69 2.84 -20.67
C ASP A 71 -14.22 2.83 -21.13
N VAL A 72 -13.69 1.69 -21.57
CA VAL A 72 -12.32 1.56 -22.09
C VAL A 72 -12.17 2.22 -23.46
N GLU A 73 -13.15 2.09 -24.35
CA GLU A 73 -13.12 2.76 -25.67
C GLU A 73 -13.22 4.29 -25.50
N LEU A 74 -14.09 4.75 -24.60
CA LEU A 74 -14.18 6.16 -24.23
C LEU A 74 -12.89 6.67 -23.58
N ALA A 75 -12.30 5.90 -22.65
CA ALA A 75 -11.05 6.27 -22.01
C ALA A 75 -9.86 6.26 -22.98
N ARG A 76 -9.86 5.38 -23.98
CA ARG A 76 -8.86 5.37 -25.05
C ARG A 76 -8.96 6.63 -25.90
N ALA A 77 -10.18 7.03 -26.30
CA ALA A 77 -10.41 8.29 -27.00
C ALA A 77 -10.04 9.52 -26.15
N GLN A 78 -10.27 9.46 -24.83
CA GLN A 78 -9.85 10.52 -23.91
C GLN A 78 -8.33 10.55 -23.68
N ALA A 79 -7.66 9.39 -23.78
CA ALA A 79 -6.22 9.27 -23.62
C ALA A 79 -5.44 9.88 -24.80
N GLU A 80 -6.02 9.88 -26.01
CA GLU A 80 -5.43 10.49 -27.21
C GLU A 80 -5.31 12.03 -27.10
N HIS A 81 -5.91 12.65 -26.08
CA HIS A 81 -5.83 14.08 -25.78
C HIS A 81 -5.31 14.41 -24.37
N ILE A 82 -4.62 13.47 -23.72
CA ILE A 82 -3.90 13.78 -22.48
C ILE A 82 -2.63 14.54 -22.89
N GLU A 83 -2.59 15.85 -22.66
CA GLU A 83 -1.33 16.58 -22.60
C GLU A 83 -0.39 15.78 -21.70
N ALA A 84 0.80 15.45 -22.21
CA ALA A 84 1.82 14.79 -21.43
C ALA A 84 1.92 15.54 -20.09
N PRO A 85 1.78 14.83 -18.96
CA PRO A 85 1.90 15.50 -17.67
C PRO A 85 3.23 16.28 -17.69
N PRO A 86 3.25 17.53 -17.20
CA PRO A 86 4.48 18.31 -17.16
C PRO A 86 5.57 17.45 -16.55
N GLU A 87 6.78 17.50 -17.13
CA GLU A 87 7.91 16.71 -16.65
C GLU A 87 7.92 16.77 -15.12
N PRO A 88 7.95 15.61 -14.43
CA PRO A 88 7.99 15.62 -12.99
C PRO A 88 9.15 16.52 -12.58
N PRO A 89 8.93 17.46 -11.66
CA PRO A 89 10.03 18.31 -11.20
C PRO A 89 11.19 17.41 -10.78
N PRO A 90 12.45 17.84 -11.01
CA PRO A 90 13.61 17.04 -10.61
C PRO A 90 13.40 16.56 -9.18
N PRO A 91 13.76 15.29 -8.87
CA PRO A 91 13.40 14.66 -7.61
C PRO A 91 13.73 15.61 -6.46
N PRO A 92 12.82 15.80 -5.47
CA PRO A 92 12.90 16.85 -4.43
C PRO A 92 14.23 16.94 -3.66
N ARG A 93 15.11 15.94 -3.80
CA ARG A 93 16.44 15.88 -3.21
C ARG A 93 17.39 16.98 -3.69
N GLN A 94 17.30 17.48 -4.92
CA GLN A 94 18.15 18.60 -5.35
C GLN A 94 17.84 19.89 -4.57
N GLN A 95 16.59 20.11 -4.16
CA GLN A 95 16.17 21.26 -3.36
C GLN A 95 16.45 21.09 -1.84
N ARG A 96 16.54 19.85 -1.33
CA ARG A 96 16.81 19.59 0.09
C ARG A 96 18.25 19.87 0.54
N ARG A 97 19.22 19.93 -0.40
CA ARG A 97 20.64 20.14 -0.06
C ARG A 97 20.93 21.51 0.59
N GLU A 98 20.12 22.52 0.33
CA GLU A 98 20.38 23.89 0.82
C GLU A 98 20.05 24.10 2.31
N VAL A 99 19.29 23.22 2.96
CA VAL A 99 18.75 23.48 4.32
C VAL A 99 19.53 22.78 5.45
N LEU A 100 20.48 21.89 5.14
CA LEU A 100 21.19 21.06 6.15
C LEU A 100 22.67 21.45 6.37
N THR A 101 23.04 22.71 6.19
CA THR A 101 24.41 23.21 6.44
C THR A 101 24.72 23.53 7.90
N THR A 102 23.90 23.07 8.86
CA THR A 102 24.26 23.18 10.28
C THR A 102 25.43 22.25 10.59
N LYS A 103 26.42 22.75 11.34
CA LYS A 103 27.60 22.00 11.81
C LYS A 103 27.18 20.59 12.27
N PRO A 104 27.95 19.53 11.96
CA PRO A 104 27.64 18.18 12.41
C PRO A 104 27.51 18.20 13.93
N GLU A 105 26.27 18.10 14.41
CA GLU A 105 25.97 17.97 15.83
C GLU A 105 26.75 16.74 16.32
N SER A 106 27.54 16.91 17.39
CA SER A 106 28.31 15.82 17.98
C SER A 106 27.41 14.60 18.10
N GLN A 107 27.82 13.48 17.48
CA GLN A 107 26.96 12.31 17.29
C GLN A 107 26.36 11.87 18.63
N LYS A 108 25.12 12.32 18.89
CA LYS A 108 24.44 12.05 20.14
C LYS A 108 24.27 10.54 20.28
N ASP A 109 24.60 10.03 21.45
CA ASP A 109 24.47 8.62 21.76
C ASP A 109 22.99 8.30 22.03
N TYR A 110 22.42 7.42 21.20
CA TYR A 110 21.05 6.92 21.35
C TYR A 110 21.01 5.50 21.93
N ARG A 111 22.10 5.03 22.53
CA ARG A 111 22.11 3.76 23.27
C ARG A 111 21.09 3.77 24.40
N GLY A 112 20.35 2.66 24.50
CA GLY A 112 19.38 2.43 25.57
C GLY A 112 17.97 2.92 25.27
N TYR A 113 17.75 3.78 24.26
CA TYR A 113 16.40 4.15 23.87
C TYR A 113 15.66 2.96 23.25
N THR A 114 14.42 2.77 23.69
CA THR A 114 13.59 1.63 23.31
C THR A 114 12.32 2.08 22.60
N PHE A 115 12.06 1.52 21.42
CA PHE A 115 10.80 1.67 20.72
C PHE A 115 9.86 0.49 20.96
N TRP A 116 8.56 0.73 20.87
CA TRP A 116 7.53 -0.32 20.83
C TRP A 116 6.78 -0.29 19.52
N SER A 117 6.56 -1.47 18.93
CA SER A 117 5.69 -1.65 17.77
C SER A 117 4.77 -2.86 17.94
N SER A 118 3.55 -2.75 17.41
CA SER A 118 2.55 -3.83 17.34
C SER A 118 1.98 -3.92 15.93
N ASP A 119 2.86 -4.15 14.96
CA ASP A 119 2.56 -3.99 13.54
C ASP A 119 1.90 -5.22 12.89
N PHE A 120 1.15 -5.02 11.82
CA PHE A 120 0.46 -6.02 11.01
C PHE A 120 1.26 -6.40 9.75
N HIS A 121 2.39 -5.74 9.51
CA HIS A 121 3.34 -6.09 8.46
C HIS A 121 4.76 -6.25 9.02
N ILE A 122 5.39 -7.40 8.75
CA ILE A 122 6.69 -7.73 9.35
C ILE A 122 7.87 -6.91 8.79
N SER A 123 7.84 -6.61 7.49
CA SER A 123 9.04 -6.10 6.81
C SER A 123 9.42 -4.66 7.19
N PRO A 124 8.49 -3.67 7.32
CA PRO A 124 8.86 -2.32 7.77
C PRO A 124 9.56 -2.30 9.14
N ILE A 125 9.11 -3.11 10.10
CA ILE A 125 9.73 -3.17 11.42
C ILE A 125 11.06 -3.94 11.39
N ALA A 126 11.18 -4.98 10.57
CA ALA A 126 12.46 -5.66 10.33
C ALA A 126 13.50 -4.70 9.75
N ASP A 127 13.09 -3.83 8.82
CA ASP A 127 13.93 -2.78 8.25
C ASP A 127 14.41 -1.77 9.30
N LEU A 128 13.49 -1.26 10.13
CA LEU A 128 13.88 -0.32 11.18
C LEU A 128 14.79 -0.97 12.23
N LYS A 129 14.63 -2.26 12.54
CA LYS A 129 15.55 -2.98 13.43
C LYS A 129 16.97 -2.99 12.87
N ASP A 130 17.11 -3.31 11.58
CA ASP A 130 18.40 -3.28 10.87
C ASP A 130 19.01 -1.87 10.88
N LEU A 131 18.19 -0.86 10.61
CA LEU A 131 18.64 0.54 10.54
C LEU A 131 19.01 1.13 11.91
N PHE A 132 18.29 0.76 12.98
CA PHE A 132 18.45 1.35 14.31
C PHE A 132 19.47 0.63 15.17
N ALA A 133 19.72 -0.67 14.93
CA ALA A 133 20.67 -1.45 15.73
C ALA A 133 22.08 -0.84 15.77
N PRO A 134 22.68 -0.36 14.66
CA PRO A 134 23.98 0.32 14.68
C PRO A 134 24.00 1.63 15.48
N MET A 135 22.83 2.20 15.79
CA MET A 135 22.70 3.40 16.63
C MET A 135 22.46 3.07 18.11
N GLY A 136 22.51 1.79 18.49
CA GLY A 136 22.33 1.35 19.88
C GLY A 136 20.88 1.37 20.38
N MET A 137 19.93 1.60 19.48
CA MET A 137 18.50 1.63 19.78
C MET A 137 17.89 0.23 19.66
N ARG A 138 16.85 -0.03 20.45
CA ARG A 138 16.15 -1.32 20.47
C ARG A 138 14.69 -1.15 20.06
N ILE A 139 14.17 -2.10 19.29
CA ILE A 139 12.73 -2.18 18.99
C ILE A 139 12.13 -3.42 19.64
N ILE A 140 11.19 -3.18 20.55
CA ILE A 140 10.26 -4.18 21.04
C ILE A 140 9.18 -4.39 19.98
N ASP A 141 9.14 -5.57 19.37
CA ASP A 141 8.24 -5.90 18.27
C ASP A 141 7.27 -6.99 18.70
N GLU A 142 6.03 -6.57 18.95
CA GLU A 142 4.87 -7.41 19.27
C GLU A 142 3.98 -7.55 18.02
N SER A 143 4.54 -8.10 16.94
CA SER A 143 3.87 -8.14 15.64
C SER A 143 2.59 -8.96 15.68
N LEU A 144 1.53 -8.36 15.14
CA LEU A 144 0.21 -8.93 14.90
C LEU A 144 0.04 -9.48 13.48
N SER A 145 1.07 -9.38 12.64
CA SER A 145 1.04 -9.91 11.27
C SER A 145 0.72 -11.41 11.20
N GLY A 146 0.05 -11.84 10.13
CA GLY A 146 -0.08 -13.26 9.79
C GLY A 146 1.27 -13.94 9.50
N HIS A 147 2.28 -13.16 9.09
CA HIS A 147 3.60 -13.64 8.68
C HIS A 147 4.68 -13.47 9.76
N CYS A 148 4.30 -13.12 11.00
CA CYS A 148 5.23 -12.84 12.11
C CYS A 148 6.21 -13.98 12.41
N HIS A 149 5.84 -15.23 12.09
CA HIS A 149 6.66 -16.41 12.33
C HIS A 149 7.95 -16.40 11.51
N LEU A 150 7.93 -15.78 10.31
CA LEU A 150 9.09 -15.67 9.43
C LEU A 150 10.23 -14.83 10.03
N LYS A 151 9.92 -13.93 10.97
CA LYS A 151 10.91 -13.07 11.65
C LYS A 151 11.00 -13.36 13.16
N LYS A 152 10.27 -14.37 13.66
CA LYS A 152 10.17 -14.70 15.10
C LYS A 152 9.69 -13.51 15.95
N THR A 153 8.76 -12.70 15.42
CA THR A 153 8.25 -11.48 16.07
C THR A 153 6.80 -11.58 16.52
N CYS A 154 6.20 -12.78 16.46
CA CYS A 154 4.80 -12.95 16.83
C CYS A 154 4.54 -12.53 18.27
N SER A 155 3.58 -11.63 18.45
CA SER A 155 3.07 -11.31 19.77
C SER A 155 2.53 -12.56 20.46
N ARG A 156 2.93 -12.76 21.72
CA ARG A 156 2.42 -13.86 22.56
C ARG A 156 1.66 -13.35 23.79
N ASN A 157 1.94 -12.13 24.23
CA ASN A 157 1.55 -11.65 25.56
C ASN A 157 0.85 -10.28 25.52
N LEU A 158 0.29 -9.88 24.37
CA LEU A 158 -0.53 -8.67 24.31
C LEU A 158 -1.84 -8.87 25.10
N LYS A 159 -2.08 -8.02 26.10
CA LYS A 159 -3.22 -8.11 27.03
C LYS A 159 -4.58 -7.72 26.44
N VAL A 160 -4.61 -6.82 25.45
CA VAL A 160 -5.85 -6.15 25.01
C VAL A 160 -5.99 -6.14 23.48
N ILE A 161 -4.95 -5.70 22.78
CA ILE A 161 -4.96 -5.65 21.31
C ILE A 161 -4.56 -7.02 20.75
N THR A 162 -5.33 -7.48 19.77
CA THR A 162 -5.18 -8.78 19.11
C THR A 162 -5.18 -8.61 17.59
N LYS A 163 -4.95 -9.70 16.85
CA LYS A 163 -5.03 -9.70 15.39
C LYS A 163 -6.43 -9.33 14.89
N GLN A 164 -7.46 -9.66 15.66
CA GLN A 164 -8.87 -9.47 15.30
C GLN A 164 -9.34 -8.03 15.52
N ASN A 165 -8.82 -7.35 16.56
CA ASN A 165 -9.29 -6.02 16.92
C ASN A 165 -8.30 -4.89 16.61
N GLY A 166 -7.01 -5.15 16.38
CA GLY A 166 -6.01 -4.08 16.31
C GLY A 166 -6.14 -3.15 15.11
N ILE A 167 -6.38 -3.66 13.90
CA ILE A 167 -6.55 -2.81 12.71
C ILE A 167 -7.77 -1.88 12.88
N THR A 168 -8.90 -2.43 13.32
CA THR A 168 -10.17 -1.69 13.39
C THR A 168 -10.41 -1.04 14.75
N LEU A 169 -9.58 -1.28 15.76
CA LEU A 169 -9.87 -0.99 17.17
C LEU A 169 -11.26 -1.46 17.64
N GLY A 170 -11.82 -2.49 16.98
CA GLY A 170 -13.15 -3.02 17.28
C GLY A 170 -14.31 -2.07 16.95
N GLN A 171 -15.48 -2.39 17.50
CA GLN A 171 -16.72 -1.62 17.34
C GLN A 171 -16.75 -0.36 18.22
N CYS A 172 -16.18 -0.42 19.43
CA CYS A 172 -16.07 0.70 20.36
C CYS A 172 -14.60 1.10 20.57
N PRO A 173 -13.97 1.85 19.63
CA PRO A 173 -12.55 2.18 19.70
C PRO A 173 -12.12 2.84 21.02
N ASN A 174 -12.92 3.77 21.55
CA ASN A 174 -12.54 4.51 22.77
C ASN A 174 -12.45 3.59 23.99
N GLN A 175 -13.40 2.65 24.13
CA GLN A 175 -13.36 1.65 25.20
C GLN A 175 -12.15 0.72 25.06
N LEU A 176 -11.80 0.29 23.83
CA LEU A 176 -10.63 -0.55 23.62
C LEU A 176 -9.33 0.21 23.95
N ARG A 177 -9.25 1.49 23.59
CA ARG A 177 -8.11 2.37 23.90
C ARG A 177 -7.95 2.62 25.41
N ARG A 178 -9.04 2.85 26.14
CA ARG A 178 -9.05 2.95 27.61
C ARG A 178 -8.54 1.67 28.25
N LYS A 179 -9.12 0.53 27.89
CA LYS A 179 -8.68 -0.80 28.35
C LYS A 179 -7.20 -1.03 28.06
N PHE A 180 -6.73 -0.65 26.87
CA PHE A 180 -5.31 -0.76 26.51
C PHE A 180 -4.44 0.11 27.42
N PHE A 181 -4.76 1.39 27.58
CA PHE A 181 -3.99 2.28 28.45
C PHE A 181 -3.94 1.78 29.90
N GLU A 182 -5.08 1.42 30.48
CA GLU A 182 -5.19 0.92 31.85
C GLU A 182 -4.37 -0.37 32.08
N ALA A 183 -4.38 -1.28 31.11
CA ALA A 183 -3.62 -2.53 31.17
C ALA A 183 -2.09 -2.35 31.10
N TYR A 184 -1.61 -1.21 30.59
CA TYR A 184 -0.20 -0.97 30.27
C TYR A 184 0.42 0.26 30.93
N VAL A 185 -0.34 1.19 31.51
CA VAL A 185 0.19 2.42 32.11
C VAL A 185 1.22 2.12 33.21
N ASN A 186 0.99 1.04 33.98
CA ASN A 186 1.87 0.58 35.05
C ASN A 186 2.71 -0.66 34.66
N ASP A 187 2.62 -1.13 33.42
CA ASP A 187 3.36 -2.30 32.96
C ASP A 187 4.85 -2.00 32.86
N ALA A 188 5.70 -2.81 33.51
CA ALA A 188 7.13 -2.56 33.58
C ALA A 188 7.79 -2.47 32.20
N ARG A 189 7.36 -3.29 31.24
CA ARG A 189 7.91 -3.29 29.89
C ARG A 189 7.45 -2.03 29.15
N MET A 190 6.19 -1.64 29.27
CA MET A 190 5.69 -0.40 28.69
C MET A 190 6.38 0.85 29.28
N ARG A 191 6.66 0.83 30.59
CA ARG A 191 7.39 1.93 31.27
C ARG A 191 8.79 2.13 30.68
N SER A 192 9.47 1.05 30.28
CA SER A 192 10.81 1.10 29.65
C SER A 192 10.85 1.65 28.21
N VAL A 193 9.68 1.86 27.57
CA VAL A 193 9.59 2.36 26.20
C VAL A 193 9.78 3.88 26.15
N ASP A 194 10.50 4.39 25.16
CA ASP A 194 10.69 5.83 24.93
C ASP A 194 9.73 6.39 23.89
N ALA A 195 9.40 5.58 22.87
CA ALA A 195 8.54 5.97 21.76
C ALA A 195 7.79 4.79 21.14
N PHE A 196 6.67 5.09 20.47
CA PHE A 196 5.88 4.11 19.72
C PHE A 196 6.05 4.29 18.20
N LEU A 197 6.09 3.16 17.50
CA LEU A 197 6.22 3.07 16.04
C LEU A 197 4.98 2.38 15.45
N CYS A 198 4.23 3.07 14.61
CA CYS A 198 3.08 2.50 13.89
C CYS A 198 3.29 2.64 12.38
N HIS A 199 3.36 1.51 11.66
CA HIS A 199 3.43 1.50 10.20
C HIS A 199 2.13 0.97 9.59
N HIS A 200 1.83 -0.31 9.85
CA HIS A 200 0.67 -1.01 9.32
C HIS A 200 -0.11 -1.65 10.47
N ALA A 201 -1.32 -1.24 10.83
CA ALA A 201 -2.04 -0.05 10.40
C ALA A 201 -1.52 1.22 11.13
N ALA A 202 -1.30 2.30 10.40
CA ALA A 202 -0.98 3.62 10.98
C ALA A 202 -2.02 4.05 12.04
N GLY A 203 -3.30 3.76 11.80
CA GLY A 203 -4.41 4.03 12.74
C GLY A 203 -4.31 3.33 14.10
N LEU A 204 -3.43 2.33 14.26
CA LEU A 204 -3.17 1.71 15.56
C LEU A 204 -2.52 2.70 16.56
N CYS A 205 -1.87 3.76 16.06
CA CYS A 205 -1.26 4.78 16.90
C CYS A 205 -2.24 5.52 17.82
N GLU A 206 -3.53 5.48 17.49
CA GLU A 206 -4.59 5.95 18.37
C GLU A 206 -4.58 5.30 19.76
N ALA A 207 -4.17 4.03 19.89
CA ALA A 207 -4.07 3.34 21.17
C ALA A 207 -2.89 3.82 22.04
N PHE A 208 -1.88 4.43 21.42
CA PHE A 208 -0.66 4.88 22.08
C PHE A 208 -0.66 6.39 22.41
N MET A 209 -1.63 7.16 21.87
CA MET A 209 -1.82 8.58 22.17
C MET A 209 -1.77 8.94 23.66
N PRO A 210 -2.50 8.28 24.58
CA PRO A 210 -2.56 8.70 25.99
C PRO A 210 -1.21 8.58 26.72
N PHE A 211 -0.25 7.79 26.24
CA PHE A 211 1.03 7.66 26.91
C PHE A 211 1.87 8.93 26.73
N ASN A 212 2.52 9.39 27.80
CA ASN A 212 3.47 10.51 27.77
C ASN A 212 4.82 10.10 27.16
N LYS A 213 4.77 9.61 25.91
CA LYS A 213 5.87 9.11 25.10
C LYS A 213 5.71 9.63 23.68
N SER A 214 6.80 9.67 22.92
CA SER A 214 6.78 10.16 21.54
C SER A 214 6.11 9.16 20.59
N LEU A 215 5.44 9.67 19.56
CA LEU A 215 4.81 8.85 18.51
C LEU A 215 5.48 9.08 17.16
N ILE A 216 5.76 8.00 16.46
CA ILE A 216 6.10 8.03 15.03
C ILE A 216 5.02 7.23 14.30
N VAL A 217 4.23 7.95 13.50
CA VAL A 217 3.26 7.39 12.57
C VAL A 217 3.90 7.40 11.19
N VAL A 218 4.06 6.25 10.56
CA VAL A 218 4.52 6.14 9.16
C VAL A 218 3.42 5.47 8.36
N ALA A 219 2.77 6.20 7.46
CA ALA A 219 1.84 5.58 6.52
C ALA A 219 2.62 4.68 5.54
N SER A 220 2.64 3.36 5.78
CA SER A 220 3.28 2.38 4.89
C SER A 220 2.37 1.90 3.75
N THR A 221 1.10 2.30 3.83
CA THR A 221 0.03 2.18 2.84
C THR A 221 -1.05 3.19 3.26
N ARG A 222 -2.10 3.37 2.46
CA ARG A 222 -3.19 4.34 2.72
C ARG A 222 -3.63 4.29 4.18
N TYR A 223 -3.39 5.41 4.87
CA TYR A 223 -3.33 5.53 6.33
C TYR A 223 -4.67 5.27 7.05
N GLU A 224 -5.78 5.28 6.31
CA GLU A 224 -7.15 5.02 6.77
C GLU A 224 -7.49 3.53 6.87
N ILE A 225 -6.51 2.63 6.71
CA ILE A 225 -6.69 1.21 6.99
C ILE A 225 -7.37 0.99 8.36
N GLY A 226 -8.50 0.28 8.36
CA GLY A 226 -9.32 0.06 9.57
C GLY A 226 -10.23 1.23 9.96
N ARG A 227 -10.28 2.31 9.18
CA ARG A 227 -11.13 3.50 9.36
C ARG A 227 -11.93 3.82 8.09
N HIS A 228 -12.51 2.80 7.47
CA HIS A 228 -13.18 2.94 6.17
C HIS A 228 -14.55 3.64 6.22
N ASP A 229 -15.16 3.72 7.40
CA ASP A 229 -16.36 4.54 7.61
C ASP A 229 -15.98 6.04 7.60
N PRO A 230 -16.71 6.91 6.88
CA PRO A 230 -16.36 8.32 6.78
C PRO A 230 -16.27 9.04 8.14
N ARG A 231 -17.11 8.71 9.12
CA ARG A 231 -17.04 9.34 10.45
C ARG A 231 -15.76 8.93 11.17
N ARG A 232 -15.46 7.63 11.17
CA ARG A 232 -14.23 7.08 11.73
C ARG A 232 -12.97 7.59 11.03
N TRP A 233 -13.01 7.76 9.71
CA TRP A 233 -11.91 8.34 8.95
C TRP A 233 -11.71 9.81 9.35
N LYS A 234 -12.79 10.60 9.42
CA LYS A 234 -12.72 12.01 9.86
C LYS A 234 -12.14 12.13 11.28
N ALA A 235 -12.56 11.28 12.20
CA ALA A 235 -12.01 11.22 13.55
C ALA A 235 -10.50 10.87 13.54
N TRP A 236 -10.09 9.92 12.69
CA TRP A 236 -8.69 9.58 12.51
C TRP A 236 -7.87 10.76 11.94
N ASN A 237 -8.42 11.54 10.99
CA ASN A 237 -7.76 12.75 10.47
C ASN A 237 -7.53 13.78 11.58
N ALA A 238 -8.49 13.95 12.49
CA ALA A 238 -8.33 14.85 13.63
C ALA A 238 -7.24 14.35 14.60
N ASN A 239 -7.21 13.05 14.90
CA ASN A 239 -6.14 12.44 15.70
C ASN A 239 -4.77 12.61 15.04
N LEU A 240 -4.66 12.40 13.73
CA LEU A 240 -3.38 12.53 13.02
C LEU A 240 -2.86 13.98 13.03
N LYS A 241 -3.75 14.97 12.92
CA LYS A 241 -3.40 16.40 13.12
C LYS A 241 -2.90 16.69 14.52
N ALA A 242 -3.60 16.19 15.55
CA ALA A 242 -3.18 16.37 16.94
C ALA A 242 -1.82 15.71 17.20
N ILE A 243 -1.56 14.53 16.62
CA ILE A 243 -0.26 13.88 16.68
C ILE A 243 0.80 14.77 16.02
N ALA A 244 0.56 15.25 14.80
CA ALA A 244 1.50 16.09 14.04
C ALA A 244 1.82 17.43 14.73
N ALA A 245 0.85 18.03 15.42
CA ALA A 245 1.02 19.31 16.12
C ALA A 245 1.95 19.19 17.35
N HIS A 246 2.06 18.02 17.95
CA HIS A 246 2.89 17.83 19.13
C HIS A 246 4.39 17.75 18.76
N PRO A 247 5.27 18.57 19.35
CA PRO A 247 6.64 18.76 18.86
C PRO A 247 7.52 17.51 18.93
N ARG A 248 7.27 16.60 19.88
CA ARG A 248 8.01 15.33 19.98
C ARG A 248 7.47 14.20 19.09
N ASN A 249 6.41 14.43 18.32
CA ASN A 249 5.85 13.40 17.45
C ASN A 249 6.26 13.64 15.99
N VAL A 250 6.11 12.58 15.20
CA VAL A 250 6.32 12.59 13.75
C VAL A 250 5.16 11.89 13.07
N VAL A 251 4.60 12.54 12.04
CA VAL A 251 3.70 11.93 11.07
C VAL A 251 4.41 11.94 9.73
N ALA A 252 4.70 10.77 9.19
CA ALA A 252 5.45 10.55 7.97
C ALA A 252 4.73 9.54 7.06
N ALA A 253 5.29 9.30 5.88
CA ALA A 253 4.86 8.23 5.01
C ALA A 253 6.08 7.46 4.48
N ASN A 254 5.88 6.20 4.10
CA ASN A 254 6.94 5.35 3.58
C ASN A 254 7.31 5.66 2.13
N ASN A 255 6.44 6.35 1.41
CA ASN A 255 6.62 6.68 -0.01
C ASN A 255 5.93 8.01 -0.32
N ARG A 256 6.20 8.55 -1.52
CA ARG A 256 5.65 9.84 -1.93
C ARG A 256 4.13 9.79 -2.12
N TYR A 257 3.60 8.71 -2.66
CA TYR A 257 2.16 8.53 -2.85
C TYR A 257 1.41 8.70 -1.53
N ASP A 258 1.79 7.95 -0.50
CA ASP A 258 1.12 7.98 0.79
C ASP A 258 1.36 9.31 1.52
N ALA A 259 2.49 9.99 1.28
CA ALA A 259 2.70 11.35 1.79
C ALA A 259 1.68 12.33 1.21
N GLU A 260 1.53 12.36 -0.11
CA GLU A 260 0.54 13.22 -0.78
C GLU A 260 -0.89 12.81 -0.43
N TYR A 261 -1.17 11.51 -0.26
CA TYR A 261 -2.46 11.00 0.18
C TYR A 261 -2.83 11.51 1.58
N VAL A 262 -1.90 11.45 2.54
CA VAL A 262 -2.10 12.02 3.88
C VAL A 262 -2.36 13.52 3.79
N LYS A 263 -1.56 14.28 3.03
CA LYS A 263 -1.77 15.72 2.84
C LYS A 263 -3.14 16.01 2.22
N TYR A 264 -3.57 15.23 1.23
CA TYR A 264 -4.84 15.44 0.53
C TYR A 264 -6.05 15.35 1.47
N PHE A 265 -6.10 14.39 2.39
CA PHE A 265 -7.25 14.22 3.29
C PHE A 265 -7.13 14.96 4.62
N THR A 266 -5.91 15.29 5.05
CA THR A 266 -5.69 15.99 6.33
C THR A 266 -5.43 17.47 6.16
N GLY A 267 -4.82 17.91 5.07
CA GLY A 267 -4.33 19.29 4.92
C GLY A 267 -3.08 19.58 5.74
N LEU A 268 -2.38 18.54 6.24
CA LEU A 268 -1.03 18.74 6.79
C LEU A 268 -0.12 19.31 5.70
N SER A 269 0.60 20.38 6.01
CA SER A 269 1.50 21.03 5.04
C SER A 269 2.78 20.23 4.81
N HIS A 270 3.24 19.52 5.83
CA HIS A 270 4.48 18.74 5.79
C HIS A 270 4.25 17.31 6.27
N VAL A 271 4.58 16.35 5.39
CA VAL A 271 4.62 14.91 5.69
C VAL A 271 5.92 14.39 5.07
N PRO A 272 6.99 14.14 5.87
CA PRO A 272 8.24 13.63 5.36
C PRO A 272 8.08 12.21 4.82
N VAL A 273 8.88 11.89 3.80
CA VAL A 273 8.97 10.54 3.23
C VAL A 273 10.15 9.83 3.89
N LEU A 274 9.86 8.76 4.63
CA LEU A 274 10.83 7.92 5.31
C LEU A 274 10.77 6.53 4.69
N PRO A 275 11.44 6.30 3.55
CA PRO A 275 11.36 5.04 2.84
C PRO A 275 12.05 3.91 3.58
N ASN A 276 11.56 2.69 3.38
CA ASN A 276 12.26 1.51 3.83
C ASN A 276 13.60 1.34 3.10
N TYR A 277 14.64 1.03 3.85
CA TYR A 277 15.98 0.84 3.34
C TYR A 277 16.18 -0.58 2.76
N CYS A 278 15.62 -1.57 3.45
CA CYS A 278 15.72 -3.01 3.23
C CYS A 278 17.16 -3.56 3.30
N GLY A 279 18.04 -2.94 4.09
CA GLY A 279 19.45 -3.33 4.21
C GLY A 279 19.69 -4.78 4.64
N TYR A 280 18.73 -5.33 5.37
CA TYR A 280 18.73 -6.71 5.84
C TYR A 280 18.80 -7.77 4.73
N THR A 281 18.59 -7.42 3.45
CA THR A 281 18.70 -8.40 2.36
C THR A 281 20.10 -8.99 2.27
N GLY A 282 21.13 -8.19 2.58
CA GLY A 282 22.52 -8.65 2.70
C GLY A 282 23.15 -9.20 1.42
N VAL A 283 22.48 -9.08 0.27
CA VAL A 283 22.94 -9.60 -1.02
C VAL A 283 22.95 -8.51 -2.09
N THR A 284 23.82 -8.67 -3.07
CA THR A 284 23.99 -7.76 -4.20
C THR A 284 23.82 -8.50 -5.51
N TYR A 285 23.43 -7.76 -6.55
CA TYR A 285 23.23 -8.23 -7.92
C TYR A 285 24.42 -9.06 -8.40
N ASN A 286 24.15 -10.32 -8.76
CA ASN A 286 25.15 -11.27 -9.22
C ASN A 286 24.51 -12.23 -10.23
N PRO A 287 24.21 -11.76 -11.46
CA PRO A 287 23.42 -12.53 -12.41
C PRO A 287 24.17 -13.78 -12.86
N THR A 288 23.64 -14.95 -12.52
CA THR A 288 24.13 -16.28 -12.96
C THR A 288 23.05 -17.07 -13.71
N ARG A 289 21.80 -16.63 -13.62
CA ARG A 289 20.64 -17.13 -14.37
C ARG A 289 20.42 -16.26 -15.61
N ARG A 290 19.59 -16.77 -16.53
CA ARG A 290 19.27 -16.10 -17.80
C ARG A 290 17.81 -15.68 -17.94
N GLN A 291 16.92 -16.28 -17.16
CA GLN A 291 15.49 -15.97 -17.19
C GLN A 291 15.27 -14.57 -16.61
N ILE A 292 14.41 -13.77 -17.24
CA ILE A 292 13.97 -12.50 -16.68
C ILE A 292 12.79 -12.77 -15.74
N LEU A 293 12.85 -12.19 -14.54
CA LEU A 293 11.80 -12.39 -13.56
C LEU A 293 10.63 -11.44 -13.81
N ILE A 294 9.40 -11.90 -13.55
CA ILE A 294 8.20 -11.07 -13.47
C ILE A 294 7.75 -11.02 -12.02
N GLY A 295 7.57 -9.82 -11.48
CA GLY A 295 7.13 -9.65 -10.09
C GLY A 295 6.60 -8.26 -9.78
N PRO A 296 6.26 -7.99 -8.50
CA PRO A 296 6.11 -8.96 -7.42
C PRO A 296 4.96 -9.95 -7.70
N GLY A 297 5.05 -11.17 -7.14
CA GLY A 297 4.21 -12.30 -7.58
C GLY A 297 2.69 -12.16 -7.36
N ARG A 298 2.21 -11.27 -6.49
CA ARG A 298 0.76 -11.04 -6.33
C ARG A 298 0.26 -10.18 -7.48
N GLY A 299 -0.88 -10.54 -8.07
CA GLY A 299 -1.52 -9.71 -9.10
C GLY A 299 -0.99 -9.88 -10.53
N VAL A 300 0.07 -10.66 -10.76
CA VAL A 300 0.52 -11.03 -12.11
C VAL A 300 -0.46 -12.02 -12.72
N LYS A 301 -1.39 -11.53 -13.54
CA LYS A 301 -2.40 -12.34 -14.23
C LYS A 301 -1.78 -13.07 -15.43
N ASP A 302 -2.28 -14.27 -15.73
CA ASP A 302 -1.77 -15.12 -16.82
C ASP A 302 -1.75 -14.42 -18.18
N HIS A 303 -2.76 -13.60 -18.47
CA HIS A 303 -2.83 -12.89 -19.74
C HIS A 303 -1.66 -11.91 -19.96
N PHE A 304 -1.12 -11.29 -18.90
CA PHE A 304 0.07 -10.43 -19.04
C PHE A 304 1.29 -11.26 -19.38
N VAL A 305 1.44 -12.43 -18.76
CA VAL A 305 2.53 -13.38 -19.08
C VAL A 305 2.41 -13.87 -20.51
N GLN A 306 1.21 -14.25 -20.95
CA GLN A 306 0.95 -14.69 -22.33
C GLN A 306 1.24 -13.61 -23.37
N GLN A 307 0.89 -12.35 -23.08
CA GLN A 307 1.19 -11.22 -23.96
C GLN A 307 2.70 -10.94 -24.02
N LEU A 308 3.37 -11.01 -22.88
CA LEU A 308 4.82 -10.84 -22.80
C LEU A 308 5.56 -11.97 -23.53
N ASP A 309 5.16 -13.23 -23.32
CA ASP A 309 5.70 -14.39 -24.05
C ASP A 309 5.45 -14.25 -25.55
N SER A 310 4.28 -13.74 -25.93
CA SER A 310 3.93 -13.49 -27.33
C SER A 310 4.85 -12.45 -27.99
N ALA A 311 5.16 -11.36 -27.28
CA ALA A 311 6.09 -10.32 -27.73
C ALA A 311 7.55 -10.81 -27.78
N ALA A 312 7.91 -11.73 -26.87
CA ALA A 312 9.23 -12.33 -26.78
C ALA A 312 9.50 -13.42 -27.84
N ARG A 313 8.49 -13.85 -28.60
CA ARG A 313 8.62 -14.94 -29.59
C ARG A 313 9.74 -14.64 -30.58
N ASN A 314 10.63 -15.60 -30.75
CA ASN A 314 11.81 -15.54 -31.63
C ASN A 314 12.82 -14.43 -31.30
N LYS A 315 12.72 -13.80 -30.13
CA LYS A 315 13.67 -12.79 -29.67
C LYS A 315 14.78 -13.44 -28.85
N ARG A 316 15.97 -12.85 -28.94
CA ARG A 316 17.15 -13.34 -28.23
C ARG A 316 17.65 -12.33 -27.22
N PHE A 317 17.97 -12.81 -26.02
CA PHE A 317 18.61 -12.07 -24.95
C PHE A 317 19.94 -12.74 -24.63
N GLN A 318 21.05 -12.01 -24.75
CA GLN A 318 22.41 -12.52 -24.53
C GLN A 318 22.69 -13.82 -25.32
N GLY A 319 22.27 -13.85 -26.59
CA GLY A 319 22.49 -14.98 -27.50
C GLY A 319 21.53 -16.17 -27.34
N GLN A 320 20.62 -16.14 -26.37
CA GLN A 320 19.66 -17.22 -26.09
C GLN A 320 18.23 -16.78 -26.28
N GLN A 321 17.28 -17.73 -26.39
CA GLN A 321 15.87 -17.39 -26.41
C GLN A 321 15.48 -16.59 -25.17
N LEU A 322 14.84 -15.44 -25.37
CA LEU A 322 14.34 -14.60 -24.28
C LEU A 322 13.22 -15.35 -23.53
N GLN A 323 13.35 -15.45 -22.21
CA GLN A 323 12.40 -16.16 -21.35
C GLN A 323 12.01 -15.32 -20.14
N PHE A 324 10.71 -15.21 -19.91
CA PHE A 324 10.17 -14.60 -18.70
C PHE A 324 9.62 -15.66 -17.76
N LYS A 325 9.82 -15.48 -16.45
CA LYS A 325 9.30 -16.38 -15.41
C LYS A 325 8.73 -15.58 -14.26
N ARG A 326 7.52 -15.90 -13.82
CA ARG A 326 7.00 -15.37 -12.56
C ARG A 326 7.86 -15.86 -11.41
N ILE A 327 8.19 -14.98 -10.47
CA ILE A 327 9.01 -15.33 -9.31
C ILE A 327 8.42 -16.55 -8.58
N ARG A 328 7.09 -16.61 -8.41
CA ARG A 328 6.42 -17.70 -7.68
C ARG A 328 6.31 -19.02 -8.44
N ASP A 329 6.41 -19.00 -9.76
CA ASP A 329 6.45 -20.23 -10.55
C ASP A 329 7.82 -20.90 -10.45
N LEU A 330 8.87 -20.08 -10.40
CA LEU A 330 10.25 -20.55 -10.29
C LEU A 330 10.63 -20.87 -8.84
N TYR A 331 10.15 -20.05 -7.91
CA TYR A 331 10.48 -20.12 -6.49
C TYR A 331 9.22 -20.01 -5.62
N PRO A 332 8.61 -21.15 -5.22
CA PRO A 332 7.55 -21.15 -4.22
C PRO A 332 8.01 -20.48 -2.92
N HIS A 333 9.25 -20.76 -2.53
CA HIS A 333 10.04 -20.10 -1.49
C HIS A 333 11.40 -19.73 -2.08
N PHE A 334 11.97 -18.60 -1.67
CA PHE A 334 13.28 -18.13 -2.14
C PHE A 334 14.05 -17.45 -1.02
N GLU A 335 15.36 -17.45 -1.17
CA GLU A 335 16.27 -16.53 -0.50
C GLU A 335 16.53 -15.31 -1.41
N TYR A 336 17.00 -14.20 -0.83
CA TYR A 336 17.27 -12.98 -1.61
C TYR A 336 18.31 -13.21 -2.73
N SER A 337 19.29 -14.09 -2.49
CA SER A 337 20.30 -14.48 -3.48
C SER A 337 19.69 -15.14 -4.72
N ASP A 338 18.58 -15.87 -4.57
CA ASP A 338 17.92 -16.50 -5.72
C ASP A 338 17.42 -15.44 -6.69
N LEU A 339 16.90 -14.32 -6.18
CA LEU A 339 16.43 -13.20 -7.00
C LEU A 339 17.59 -12.41 -7.60
N ALA A 340 18.62 -12.12 -6.80
CA ALA A 340 19.82 -11.39 -7.24
C ALA A 340 20.63 -12.14 -8.31
N ALA A 341 20.39 -13.46 -8.46
CA ALA A 341 20.97 -14.29 -9.50
C ALA A 341 20.35 -14.08 -10.89
N HIS A 342 19.24 -13.35 -11.02
CA HIS A 342 18.60 -13.07 -12.30
C HIS A 342 19.05 -11.73 -12.92
N PRO A 343 19.06 -11.61 -14.25
CA PRO A 343 19.54 -10.43 -14.96
C PRO A 343 18.74 -9.17 -14.66
N CYS A 344 17.41 -9.26 -14.55
CA CYS A 344 16.53 -8.15 -14.21
C CYS A 344 15.14 -8.63 -13.78
N ILE A 345 14.32 -7.70 -13.30
CA ILE A 345 12.91 -7.92 -12.94
C ILE A 345 12.01 -6.96 -13.74
N VAL A 346 11.00 -7.51 -14.41
CA VAL A 346 9.86 -6.77 -14.97
C VAL A 346 8.79 -6.63 -13.89
N LEU A 347 8.45 -5.39 -13.57
CA LEU A 347 7.48 -5.03 -12.56
C LEU A 347 6.07 -5.02 -13.14
N ILE A 348 5.17 -5.80 -12.56
CA ILE A 348 3.72 -5.71 -12.76
C ILE A 348 3.12 -5.48 -11.38
N PRO A 349 2.99 -4.21 -10.95
CA PRO A 349 2.68 -3.87 -9.57
C PRO A 349 1.19 -4.08 -9.25
N TYR A 350 0.92 -4.58 -8.05
CA TYR A 350 -0.44 -4.65 -7.49
C TYR A 350 -0.75 -3.53 -6.49
N GLN A 351 0.26 -2.73 -6.13
CA GLN A 351 0.18 -1.58 -5.23
C GLN A 351 1.22 -0.52 -5.65
N VAL A 352 0.99 0.73 -5.25
CA VAL A 352 1.89 1.88 -5.50
C VAL A 352 3.18 1.86 -4.68
N SER A 353 3.21 1.09 -3.59
CA SER A 353 4.38 0.89 -2.75
C SER A 353 4.44 -0.54 -2.24
N LEU A 354 5.60 -1.16 -2.38
CA LEU A 354 5.79 -2.59 -2.24
C LEU A 354 7.14 -2.87 -1.59
N MET A 355 7.15 -3.58 -0.47
CA MET A 355 8.38 -3.98 0.20
C MET A 355 9.36 -4.69 -0.73
N SER A 356 8.84 -5.54 -1.61
CA SER A 356 9.68 -6.27 -2.56
C SER A 356 10.39 -5.35 -3.56
N ILE A 357 9.82 -4.20 -3.94
CA ILE A 357 10.52 -3.25 -4.82
C ILE A 357 11.71 -2.62 -4.10
N PHE A 358 11.56 -2.25 -2.83
CA PHE A 358 12.67 -1.77 -2.01
C PHE A 358 13.76 -2.84 -1.85
N GLU A 359 13.38 -4.10 -1.66
CA GLU A 359 14.31 -5.23 -1.58
C GLU A 359 15.05 -5.45 -2.91
N TYR A 360 14.36 -5.47 -4.05
CA TYR A 360 14.97 -5.60 -5.39
C TYR A 360 15.96 -4.47 -5.67
N TYR A 361 15.54 -3.25 -5.35
CA TYR A 361 16.36 -2.06 -5.54
C TYR A 361 17.58 -2.08 -4.61
N ARG A 362 17.43 -2.48 -3.34
CA ARG A 362 18.55 -2.62 -2.40
C ARG A 362 19.59 -3.62 -2.90
N MET A 363 19.13 -4.72 -3.49
CA MET A 363 20.00 -5.72 -4.10
C MET A 363 20.70 -5.21 -5.37
N GLY A 364 20.32 -4.05 -5.91
CA GLY A 364 20.89 -3.52 -7.15
C GLY A 364 20.39 -4.23 -8.40
N ILE A 365 19.24 -4.91 -8.35
CA ILE A 365 18.69 -5.62 -9.51
C ILE A 365 18.12 -4.59 -10.49
N PRO A 366 18.53 -4.59 -11.78
CA PRO A 366 17.90 -3.76 -12.80
C PRO A 366 16.40 -4.07 -12.92
N MET A 367 15.58 -3.03 -13.05
CA MET A 367 14.12 -3.15 -13.06
C MET A 367 13.48 -2.38 -14.20
N TRP A 368 12.36 -2.92 -14.69
CA TRP A 368 11.48 -2.30 -15.69
C TRP A 368 10.07 -2.15 -15.13
N ALA A 369 9.56 -0.94 -15.05
CA ALA A 369 8.15 -0.67 -14.74
C ALA A 369 7.36 -0.29 -16.00
N PRO A 370 6.06 -0.57 -16.09
CA PRO A 370 5.23 0.07 -17.11
C PRO A 370 5.32 1.59 -16.96
N SER A 371 5.18 2.34 -18.03
CA SER A 371 4.99 3.81 -17.97
C SER A 371 3.73 4.15 -17.16
N PRO A 372 3.64 5.36 -16.56
CA PRO A 372 2.45 5.78 -15.82
C PRO A 372 1.16 5.65 -16.65
N GLU A 373 1.23 5.97 -17.94
CA GLU A 373 0.12 5.92 -18.89
C GLU A 373 -0.31 4.47 -19.12
N LEU A 374 0.64 3.57 -19.41
CA LEU A 374 0.35 2.14 -19.59
C LEU A 374 -0.24 1.53 -18.32
N LEU A 375 0.32 1.86 -17.15
CA LEU A 375 -0.16 1.34 -15.87
C LEU A 375 -1.55 1.90 -15.52
N ALA A 376 -1.85 3.16 -15.85
CA ALA A 376 -3.18 3.74 -15.71
C ALA A 376 -4.21 3.03 -16.58
N GLN A 377 -3.87 2.73 -17.84
CA GLN A 377 -4.72 1.96 -18.74
C GLN A 377 -4.95 0.53 -18.22
N TRP A 378 -3.89 -0.14 -17.75
CA TRP A 378 -4.01 -1.45 -17.13
C TRP A 378 -4.83 -1.42 -15.85
N GLN A 379 -4.74 -0.35 -15.06
CA GLN A 379 -5.56 -0.17 -13.87
C GLN A 379 -7.03 -0.01 -14.23
N LEU A 380 -7.35 0.85 -15.19
CA LEU A 380 -8.73 1.08 -15.62
C LEU A 380 -9.35 -0.20 -16.19
N LYS A 381 -8.61 -0.89 -17.06
CA LYS A 381 -9.11 -2.08 -17.77
C LYS A 381 -9.10 -3.36 -16.94
N TYR A 382 -8.02 -3.59 -16.18
CA TYR A 382 -7.76 -4.87 -15.53
C TYR A 382 -7.68 -4.80 -14.01
N ARG A 383 -7.73 -3.60 -13.41
CA ARG A 383 -7.55 -3.41 -11.96
C ARG A 383 -6.24 -4.03 -11.46
N VAL A 384 -5.16 -3.84 -12.24
CA VAL A 384 -3.86 -4.48 -11.99
C VAL A 384 -3.31 -4.11 -10.60
N MET A 385 -3.46 -2.84 -10.19
CA MET A 385 -3.18 -2.37 -8.84
C MET A 385 -4.39 -2.54 -7.92
N SER A 386 -4.78 -3.78 -7.67
CA SER A 386 -5.96 -4.10 -6.85
C SER A 386 -5.83 -3.66 -5.39
N GLU A 387 -4.61 -3.38 -4.92
CA GLU A 387 -4.34 -2.79 -3.61
C GLU A 387 -3.95 -1.31 -3.75
N ARG A 388 -4.48 -0.58 -4.72
CA ARG A 388 -4.34 0.90 -4.76
C ARG A 388 -5.30 1.58 -3.78
N THR A 389 -6.52 1.06 -3.68
CA THR A 389 -7.62 1.64 -2.88
C THR A 389 -8.22 0.58 -1.95
N TRP A 390 -8.67 0.97 -0.77
CA TRP A 390 -9.27 0.01 0.18
C TRP A 390 -10.61 -0.55 -0.29
N ASP A 391 -11.34 0.17 -1.16
CA ASP A 391 -12.57 -0.33 -1.76
C ASP A 391 -12.30 -1.52 -2.70
N LEU A 392 -11.26 -1.45 -3.54
CA LEU A 392 -10.85 -2.62 -4.33
C LEU A 392 -10.36 -3.77 -3.45
N VAL A 393 -9.63 -3.50 -2.37
CA VAL A 393 -9.17 -4.57 -1.46
C VAL A 393 -10.35 -5.28 -0.80
N ARG A 394 -11.27 -4.51 -0.20
CA ARG A 394 -12.33 -5.02 0.69
C ARG A 394 -13.60 -5.44 -0.05
N LYS A 395 -14.07 -4.60 -0.97
CA LYS A 395 -15.37 -4.77 -1.63
C LYS A 395 -15.23 -5.44 -2.99
N LYS A 396 -14.00 -5.54 -3.52
CA LYS A 396 -13.72 -5.97 -4.91
C LYS A 396 -14.51 -5.13 -5.94
N ARG A 397 -14.89 -3.91 -5.56
CA ARG A 397 -15.71 -2.99 -6.36
C ARG A 397 -14.99 -1.64 -6.44
N PRO A 398 -14.63 -1.17 -7.64
CA PRO A 398 -14.06 0.17 -7.81
C PRO A 398 -15.09 1.24 -7.45
N THR A 399 -14.62 2.42 -7.04
CA THR A 399 -15.46 3.59 -6.70
C THR A 399 -15.01 4.80 -7.51
N ARG A 400 -15.92 5.79 -7.67
CA ARG A 400 -15.69 7.04 -8.42
C ARG A 400 -15.10 8.16 -7.54
N GLY A 401 -14.49 7.81 -6.41
CA GLY A 401 -13.95 8.77 -5.46
C GLY A 401 -14.07 8.35 -4.02
N SER A 402 -13.56 9.21 -3.16
CA SER A 402 -13.44 9.00 -1.73
C SER A 402 -14.74 9.31 -0.98
N PRO A 403 -15.04 8.58 0.11
CA PRO A 403 -16.13 8.93 1.01
C PRO A 403 -15.91 10.24 1.79
N LEU A 404 -14.67 10.73 1.84
CA LEU A 404 -14.34 12.05 2.39
C LEU A 404 -13.95 13.01 1.26
N PRO A 405 -14.35 14.29 1.34
CA PRO A 405 -13.80 15.31 0.46
C PRO A 405 -12.33 15.56 0.79
N ARG A 406 -11.61 16.15 -0.17
CA ARG A 406 -10.27 16.69 0.07
C ARG A 406 -10.26 17.72 1.19
N ALA A 407 -9.15 17.83 1.90
CA ALA A 407 -8.94 18.90 2.87
C ALA A 407 -8.91 20.27 2.17
N PRO A 408 -9.40 21.33 2.82
CA PRO A 408 -9.21 22.70 2.34
C PRO A 408 -7.72 22.98 2.09
N GLY A 409 -7.38 23.55 0.93
CA GLY A 409 -5.99 23.85 0.56
C GLY A 409 -5.16 22.67 0.05
N ALA A 410 -5.76 21.49 -0.15
CA ALA A 410 -5.07 20.37 -0.81
C ALA A 410 -4.51 20.78 -2.19
N SER A 411 -3.28 20.38 -2.47
CA SER A 411 -2.45 20.85 -3.59
C SER A 411 -2.97 20.46 -4.98
N HIS A 412 -3.86 19.48 -5.09
CA HIS A 412 -4.40 19.01 -6.37
C HIS A 412 -5.88 18.67 -6.31
N ARG A 413 -6.50 18.57 -7.49
CA ARG A 413 -7.95 18.36 -7.69
C ARG A 413 -8.38 16.90 -7.82
N HIS A 414 -7.46 16.00 -8.18
CA HIS A 414 -7.79 14.61 -8.47
C HIS A 414 -7.94 13.79 -7.19
N ASP A 415 -9.04 13.05 -7.08
CA ASP A 415 -9.30 12.14 -5.96
C ASP A 415 -8.45 10.87 -6.09
N PRO A 416 -7.66 10.49 -5.07
CA PRO A 416 -6.80 9.30 -5.13
C PRO A 416 -7.59 7.99 -5.21
N ASN A 417 -8.87 7.98 -4.81
CA ASN A 417 -9.69 6.79 -4.82
C ASN A 417 -10.65 6.73 -6.02
N ASP A 418 -10.54 7.65 -6.98
CA ASP A 418 -11.26 7.51 -8.24
C ASP A 418 -10.61 6.42 -9.12
N GLU A 419 -11.36 5.35 -9.37
CA GLU A 419 -10.98 4.21 -10.19
C GLU A 419 -11.53 4.29 -11.63
N PHE A 420 -12.20 5.38 -12.01
CA PHE A 420 -12.82 5.55 -13.31
C PHE A 420 -12.25 6.73 -14.11
N ASP A 421 -11.70 7.75 -13.44
CA ASP A 421 -10.98 8.83 -14.12
C ASP A 421 -9.52 8.44 -14.39
N ILE A 422 -9.19 8.18 -15.67
CA ILE A 422 -7.82 7.85 -16.10
C ILE A 422 -6.82 8.97 -15.76
N LYS A 423 -7.25 10.24 -15.77
CA LYS A 423 -6.39 11.38 -15.42
C LYS A 423 -6.08 11.38 -13.93
N ALA A 424 -7.08 11.09 -13.09
CA ALA A 424 -6.84 10.91 -11.65
C ALA A 424 -5.92 9.73 -11.39
N ILE A 425 -6.16 8.58 -12.02
CA ILE A 425 -5.32 7.39 -11.90
C ILE A 425 -3.86 7.71 -12.28
N ALA A 426 -3.63 8.26 -13.47
CA ALA A 426 -2.29 8.61 -13.96
C ALA A 426 -1.61 9.66 -13.07
N PHE A 427 -2.35 10.70 -12.64
CA PHE A 427 -1.84 11.73 -11.74
C PHE A 427 -1.27 11.15 -10.45
N TRP A 428 -1.97 10.16 -9.87
CA TRP A 428 -1.57 9.56 -8.61
C TRP A 428 -0.50 8.48 -8.76
N ILE A 429 -0.56 7.68 -9.83
CA ILE A 429 0.39 6.61 -10.13
C ILE A 429 1.83 7.12 -10.19
N LYS A 430 2.06 8.32 -10.71
CA LYS A 430 3.41 8.88 -10.84
C LYS A 430 4.17 8.96 -9.52
N TYR A 431 3.48 8.99 -8.38
CA TYR A 431 4.10 9.01 -7.04
C TYR A 431 4.44 7.61 -6.48
N ALA A 432 4.23 6.55 -7.26
CA ALA A 432 4.61 5.20 -6.88
C ALA A 432 6.14 5.05 -6.80
N ASP A 433 6.62 4.15 -5.93
CA ASP A 433 8.06 4.01 -5.64
C ASP A 433 8.89 3.79 -6.92
N PHE A 434 8.37 2.99 -7.84
CA PHE A 434 9.06 2.63 -9.08
C PHE A 434 9.16 3.75 -10.12
N TYR A 435 8.61 4.94 -9.85
CA TYR A 435 8.85 6.16 -10.64
C TYR A 435 9.63 7.22 -9.87
N GLU A 436 9.55 7.22 -8.54
CA GLU A 436 10.29 8.16 -7.69
C GLU A 436 11.76 7.73 -7.50
N TRP A 437 12.07 6.45 -7.72
CA TRP A 437 13.41 5.90 -7.50
C TRP A 437 14.22 5.89 -8.80
N PRO A 438 15.45 6.42 -8.80
CA PRO A 438 16.23 6.58 -10.03
C PRO A 438 16.72 5.24 -10.57
N HIS A 439 17.01 5.19 -11.86
CA HIS A 439 17.56 4.02 -12.57
C HIS A 439 16.62 2.82 -12.68
N ILE A 440 15.32 3.02 -12.47
CA ILE A 440 14.28 2.09 -12.89
C ILE A 440 13.85 2.48 -14.31
N SER A 441 13.98 1.56 -15.26
CA SER A 441 13.57 1.80 -16.65
C SER A 441 12.06 1.69 -16.79
N THR A 442 11.49 2.37 -17.78
CA THR A 442 10.06 2.29 -18.10
C THR A 442 9.80 1.73 -19.49
N PHE A 443 8.63 1.13 -19.70
CA PHE A 443 8.17 0.66 -21.00
C PHE A 443 6.71 1.04 -21.29
N THR A 444 6.39 1.28 -22.56
CA THR A 444 5.08 1.74 -23.03
C THR A 444 4.23 0.61 -23.62
N SER A 445 4.83 -0.54 -23.93
CA SER A 445 4.18 -1.78 -24.32
C SER A 445 5.10 -2.98 -24.07
N PHE A 446 4.59 -4.20 -24.17
CA PHE A 446 5.45 -5.39 -24.08
C PHE A 446 6.41 -5.52 -25.26
N ASP A 447 6.04 -5.04 -26.46
CA ASP A 447 6.95 -5.01 -27.61
C ASP A 447 8.11 -4.02 -27.38
N ASP A 448 7.82 -2.84 -26.84
CA ASP A 448 8.82 -1.85 -26.41
C ASP A 448 9.75 -2.43 -25.34
N LEU A 449 9.20 -3.06 -24.30
CA LEU A 449 9.99 -3.76 -23.28
C LEU A 449 10.95 -4.79 -23.89
N VAL A 450 10.46 -5.63 -24.80
CA VAL A 450 11.28 -6.65 -25.47
C VAL A 450 12.33 -5.99 -26.37
N GLN A 451 12.01 -4.90 -27.06
CA GLN A 451 12.97 -4.13 -27.85
C GLN A 451 14.09 -3.57 -26.96
N GLN A 452 13.76 -2.97 -25.82
CA GLN A 452 14.74 -2.46 -24.85
C GLN A 452 15.63 -3.58 -24.29
N LEU A 453 15.03 -4.71 -23.91
CA LEU A 453 15.77 -5.85 -23.35
C LEU A 453 16.68 -6.55 -24.36
N THR A 454 16.39 -6.44 -25.65
CA THR A 454 17.20 -7.05 -26.71
C THR A 454 18.10 -6.06 -27.44
N ALA A 455 18.14 -4.81 -26.99
CA ALA A 455 18.99 -3.78 -27.56
C ALA A 455 20.48 -4.15 -27.36
N PRO A 456 21.34 -4.03 -28.40
CA PRO A 456 22.78 -4.27 -28.28
C PRO A 456 23.47 -3.38 -27.24
N SER A 457 22.89 -2.21 -26.96
CA SER A 457 23.40 -1.23 -25.99
C SER A 457 22.97 -1.47 -24.55
N LEU A 458 22.20 -2.53 -24.27
CA LEU A 458 21.71 -2.81 -22.92
C LEU A 458 22.86 -3.18 -21.98
N ASP A 459 23.14 -2.31 -21.00
CA ASP A 459 24.14 -2.52 -19.96
C ASP A 459 23.51 -2.71 -18.58
N LEU A 460 23.14 -3.95 -18.27
CA LEU A 460 22.56 -4.31 -16.98
C LEU A 460 23.51 -4.11 -15.80
N ARG A 461 24.82 -4.33 -16.01
CA ARG A 461 25.81 -4.18 -14.95
C ARG A 461 26.00 -2.71 -14.59
N GLY A 462 26.09 -1.83 -15.59
CA GLY A 462 26.14 -0.39 -15.39
C GLY A 462 24.86 0.15 -14.73
N MET A 463 23.68 -0.35 -15.11
CA MET A 463 22.42 -0.01 -14.42
C MET A 463 22.47 -0.40 -12.94
N SER A 464 22.90 -1.63 -12.63
CA SER A 464 23.05 -2.11 -11.26
C SER A 464 24.03 -1.26 -10.45
N GLN A 465 25.19 -0.91 -11.02
CA GLN A 465 26.18 -0.05 -10.38
C GLN A 465 25.63 1.33 -10.01
N LYS A 466 24.82 1.94 -10.89
CA LYS A 466 24.15 3.21 -10.61
C LYS A 466 23.16 3.10 -9.46
N VAL A 467 22.36 2.02 -9.43
CA VAL A 467 21.45 1.73 -8.32
C VAL A 467 22.22 1.57 -7.00
N ILE A 468 23.32 0.81 -7.00
CA ILE A 468 24.17 0.59 -5.82
C ILE A 468 24.78 1.91 -5.32
N ALA A 469 25.32 2.74 -6.21
CA ALA A 469 25.87 4.04 -5.84
C ALA A 469 24.81 4.96 -5.19
N TYR A 470 23.61 5.03 -5.78
CA TYR A 470 22.50 5.79 -5.19
C TYR A 470 22.07 5.23 -3.82
N ASN A 471 22.10 3.91 -3.67
CA ASN A 471 21.79 3.21 -2.44
C ASN A 471 22.73 3.58 -1.27
N GLU A 472 24.02 3.80 -1.54
CA GLU A 472 25.02 4.26 -0.57
C GLU A 472 24.83 5.72 -0.15
N GLU A 473 24.35 6.58 -1.04
CA GLU A 473 23.93 7.94 -0.69
C GLU A 473 22.65 7.91 0.15
N MET A 474 21.63 7.17 -0.31
CA MET A 474 20.34 7.10 0.37
C MET A 474 20.46 6.60 1.81
N VAL A 475 21.30 5.60 2.11
CA VAL A 475 21.46 5.13 3.50
C VAL A 475 22.02 6.21 4.42
N ARG A 476 22.94 7.03 3.91
CA ARG A 476 23.55 8.11 4.69
C ARG A 476 22.52 9.18 4.99
N ASP A 477 21.75 9.57 3.98
CA ASP A 477 20.67 10.55 4.10
C ASP A 477 19.58 10.07 5.06
N LEU A 478 19.12 8.83 4.89
CA LEU A 478 18.07 8.25 5.71
C LEU A 478 18.52 8.15 7.17
N LYS A 479 19.77 7.72 7.44
CA LYS A 479 20.35 7.73 8.79
C LYS A 479 20.41 9.15 9.37
N SER A 480 20.73 10.14 8.56
CA SER A 480 20.74 11.56 8.98
C SER A 480 19.33 12.04 9.34
N GLU A 481 18.33 11.74 8.52
CA GLU A 481 16.93 12.11 8.75
C GLU A 481 16.40 11.45 10.03
N TRP A 482 16.67 10.16 10.25
CA TRP A 482 16.32 9.50 11.51
C TRP A 482 17.02 10.11 12.72
N ARG A 483 18.32 10.44 12.64
CA ARG A 483 19.02 11.13 13.74
C ARG A 483 18.40 12.48 14.07
N SER A 484 18.01 13.26 13.06
CA SER A 484 17.31 14.53 13.26
C SER A 484 15.97 14.33 13.96
N ILE A 485 15.20 13.31 13.55
CA ILE A 485 13.97 12.90 14.22
C ILE A 485 14.24 12.55 15.69
N PHE A 486 15.24 11.74 16.00
CA PHE A 486 15.57 11.37 17.37
C PHE A 486 16.05 12.55 18.22
N ALA A 487 16.84 13.45 17.65
CA ALA A 487 17.30 14.66 18.32
C ALA A 487 16.11 15.53 18.76
N LYS A 488 15.09 15.66 17.89
CA LYS A 488 13.82 16.36 18.20
C LYS A 488 13.01 15.62 19.26
N MET A 489 12.81 14.31 19.09
CA MET A 489 11.97 13.49 19.96
C MET A 489 12.51 13.37 21.40
N PHE A 490 13.82 13.25 21.54
CA PHE A 490 14.51 12.96 22.80
C PHE A 490 15.33 14.14 23.33
N ARG A 491 15.00 15.36 22.91
CA ARG A 491 15.63 16.59 23.42
C ARG A 491 15.37 16.70 24.93
N GLY A 492 16.45 16.74 25.73
CA GLY A 492 16.39 16.89 27.19
C GLY A 492 15.90 15.65 27.95
N LEU A 493 15.87 14.47 27.33
CA LEU A 493 15.31 13.26 27.92
C LEU A 493 16.36 12.15 28.03
N GLN A 494 16.49 11.49 29.19
CA GLN A 494 17.27 10.25 29.34
C GLN A 494 16.44 9.01 28.94
N PRO A 495 17.03 7.86 28.56
CA PRO A 495 16.27 6.65 28.24
C PRO A 495 15.29 6.26 29.35
N ALA A 496 14.07 5.86 28.99
CA ALA A 496 12.99 5.56 29.95
C ALA A 496 13.29 4.36 30.88
N ALA A 497 14.22 3.49 30.49
CA ALA A 497 14.74 2.44 31.36
C ALA A 497 15.56 2.99 32.55
N SER A 498 16.21 4.15 32.38
CA SER A 498 16.94 4.86 33.43
C SER A 498 16.06 5.87 34.17
N GLU A 499 15.17 6.56 33.45
CA GLU A 499 14.29 7.60 34.00
C GLU A 499 12.86 7.43 33.45
N PRO A 500 12.02 6.62 34.12
CA PRO A 500 10.66 6.37 33.66
C PRO A 500 9.82 7.66 33.59
N ARG A 501 9.10 7.85 32.48
CA ARG A 501 8.22 9.01 32.29
C ARG A 501 6.99 8.93 33.19
N GLU A 502 6.66 10.03 33.87
CA GLU A 502 5.38 10.18 34.58
C GLU A 502 4.21 9.96 33.61
N GLN A 503 3.24 9.14 34.04
CA GLN A 503 1.99 8.90 33.34
C GLN A 503 0.82 9.39 34.18
N LYS A 504 -0.25 9.85 33.53
CA LYS A 504 -1.50 10.18 34.21
C LYS A 504 -2.24 8.91 34.65
N ARG A 505 -3.13 9.06 35.64
CA ARG A 505 -3.79 7.92 36.29
C ARG A 505 -4.84 7.26 35.41
N ASN A 506 -5.56 8.05 34.60
CA ASN A 506 -6.55 7.54 33.67
C ASN A 506 -6.33 8.09 32.25
N TYR A 507 -6.97 7.42 31.30
CA TYR A 507 -6.85 7.68 29.86
C TYR A 507 -7.24 9.11 29.47
N ASP A 508 -8.36 9.61 30.00
CA ASP A 508 -8.93 10.90 29.60
C ASP A 508 -8.10 12.07 30.13
N GLU A 509 -7.59 11.99 31.37
CA GLU A 509 -6.59 12.93 31.88
C GLU A 509 -5.32 12.94 31.04
N ALA A 510 -4.88 11.76 30.59
CA ALA A 510 -3.66 11.62 29.81
C ALA A 510 -3.79 12.26 28.41
N LEU A 511 -4.93 12.04 27.74
CA LEU A 511 -5.23 12.70 26.47
C LEU A 511 -5.40 14.21 26.63
N LEU A 512 -6.13 14.65 27.65
CA LEU A 512 -6.35 16.06 27.92
C LEU A 512 -5.02 16.77 28.18
N ALA A 513 -4.15 16.18 29.01
CA ALA A 513 -2.85 16.75 29.33
C ALA A 513 -1.92 16.87 28.10
N LYS A 514 -1.97 15.90 27.18
CA LYS A 514 -1.03 15.84 26.05
C LYS A 514 -1.53 16.55 24.79
N TYR A 515 -2.84 16.52 24.54
CA TYR A 515 -3.44 17.01 23.31
C TYR A 515 -4.58 18.02 23.53
N GLY A 516 -4.90 18.38 24.78
CA GLY A 516 -5.97 19.32 25.08
C GLY A 516 -7.37 18.80 24.73
N ALA A 517 -7.55 17.47 24.67
CA ALA A 517 -8.76 16.87 24.13
C ALA A 517 -9.34 15.76 25.00
N ARG A 518 -10.67 15.63 24.99
CA ARG A 518 -11.42 14.52 25.60
C ARG A 518 -12.03 13.63 24.53
N GLN A 519 -12.20 12.35 24.81
CA GLN A 519 -12.91 11.43 23.92
C GLN A 519 -14.22 10.98 24.55
N SER A 520 -15.29 10.95 23.76
CA SER A 520 -16.59 10.44 24.19
C SER A 520 -16.52 8.98 24.65
N ASP A 521 -17.36 8.59 25.60
CA ASP A 521 -17.54 7.18 26.01
C ASP A 521 -18.44 6.39 25.03
N ARG A 522 -19.07 7.07 24.08
CA ARG A 522 -19.99 6.44 23.13
C ARG A 522 -19.27 5.50 22.16
N CYS A 523 -19.94 4.39 21.86
CA CYS A 523 -19.42 3.30 21.03
C CYS A 523 -19.38 3.59 19.51
N VAL A 524 -19.59 4.82 19.05
CA VAL A 524 -19.62 5.13 17.61
C VAL A 524 -18.91 6.44 17.34
N GLY A 525 -17.92 6.39 16.42
CA GLY A 525 -17.67 7.38 15.35
C GLY A 525 -17.48 8.87 15.65
N ASP A 526 -17.66 9.34 16.88
CA ASP A 526 -17.60 10.76 17.17
C ASP A 526 -16.14 11.21 17.21
N ALA A 527 -15.84 12.21 16.36
CA ALA A 527 -14.59 12.95 16.42
C ALA A 527 -14.41 13.56 17.82
N PHE A 528 -13.21 14.06 18.11
CA PHE A 528 -13.00 14.87 19.32
C PHE A 528 -14.14 15.87 19.52
N ASP A 529 -14.85 15.79 20.65
CA ASP A 529 -15.63 16.90 21.19
C ASP A 529 -14.64 17.93 21.77
N GLY A 530 -13.78 18.46 20.92
CA GLY A 530 -13.16 19.75 21.14
C GLY A 530 -14.20 20.77 20.70
N ALA A 531 -14.61 21.67 21.59
CA ALA A 531 -15.44 22.82 21.25
C ALA A 531 -14.95 23.41 19.91
N ALA A 532 -15.74 23.18 18.87
CA ALA A 532 -15.49 23.64 17.52
C ALA A 532 -15.86 25.12 17.45
N SER A 533 -15.05 25.95 18.10
CA SER A 533 -14.96 27.39 17.89
C SER A 533 -13.59 27.81 18.43
N ASP A 534 -12.72 28.32 17.55
CA ASP A 534 -11.43 28.96 17.86
C ASP A 534 -10.17 28.09 17.96
N TRP A 535 -9.98 27.19 17.00
CA TRP A 535 -8.62 26.92 16.48
C TRP A 535 -8.31 27.85 15.30
N LEU A 536 -8.53 29.16 15.48
CA LEU A 536 -7.85 30.17 14.70
C LEU A 536 -6.48 30.37 15.34
N VAL A 537 -5.45 29.96 14.60
CA VAL A 537 -4.08 30.41 14.77
C VAL A 537 -4.12 31.94 14.87
N ARG A 538 -3.93 32.50 16.07
CA ARG A 538 -3.44 33.88 16.16
C ARG A 538 -1.96 33.86 15.75
N PRO A 539 -1.52 34.87 14.96
CA PRO A 539 -0.20 34.88 14.33
C PRO A 539 0.95 34.75 15.32
#